data_AF-A0A2E7HAX1-F1
#
_entry.id   AF-A0A2E7HAX1-F1
#
_cell.length_a   1.000
_cell.length_b   1.000
_cell.length_c   1.000
_cell.angle_alpha   90.00
_cell.angle_beta   90.00
_cell.angle_gamma   90.00
#
_symmetry.space_group_name_H-M   'P 1'
#
loop_
_entity.id
_entity.type
_entity.pdbx_description
1 polymer ?
#
loop_
_entity_poly.entity_id
_entity_poly.type
_entity_poly.pdbx_seq_one_letter_code
_entity_poly.pdbx_strand_id
1 'polypeptide(L)'
;MIDKNGGPTDLSKAIGIHARSLELFQDLSIIDRALERGQIEKGALMYSGEHLLVDIRLDKHDAPYPMLRDLEQTQTERLLMERLAELGGR
;
A
#
# COMPACT_ATOMS: atom_id res chain seq x y z
N MET A 1 -19.41 7.88 -8.65
CA MET A 1 -18.96 6.80 -7.76
C MET A 1 -20.19 6.26 -7.07
N ILE A 2 -20.42 4.94 -7.15
CA ILE A 2 -21.50 4.28 -6.40
C ILE A 2 -20.80 3.44 -5.35
N ASP A 3 -20.86 3.91 -4.11
CA ASP A 3 -20.36 3.19 -2.95
C ASP A 3 -21.49 3.06 -1.93
N LYS A 4 -21.49 1.96 -1.17
CA LYS A 4 -22.46 1.75 -0.10
C LYS A 4 -22.11 2.58 1.13
N ASN A 5 -20.83 2.91 1.32
CA ASN A 5 -20.35 3.78 2.37
C ASN A 5 -20.47 5.25 1.94
N GLY A 6 -20.71 6.15 2.91
CA GLY A 6 -20.81 7.59 2.65
C GLY A 6 -19.47 8.28 2.33
N GLY A 7 -18.36 7.54 2.35
CA GLY A 7 -17.02 8.03 2.12
C GLY A 7 -15.95 7.01 2.55
N PRO A 8 -14.65 7.35 2.38
CA PRO A 8 -13.54 6.55 2.87
C PRO A 8 -13.68 6.22 4.36
N THR A 9 -13.17 5.07 4.79
CA THR A 9 -13.14 4.74 6.22
C THR A 9 -11.99 5.45 6.92
N ASP A 10 -12.20 5.88 8.17
CA ASP A 10 -11.13 6.40 9.05
C ASP A 10 -10.33 5.28 9.74
N LEU A 11 -10.72 4.01 9.54
CA LEU A 11 -10.06 2.86 10.16
C LEU A 11 -9.20 2.11 9.14
N SER A 12 -7.88 2.17 9.30
CA SER A 12 -6.97 1.36 8.49
C SER A 12 -6.97 -0.10 8.96
N LYS A 13 -7.45 -1.02 8.11
CA LYS A 13 -7.35 -2.48 8.31
C LYS A 13 -6.28 -3.13 7.43
N ALA A 14 -5.73 -2.38 6.47
CA ALA A 14 -4.70 -2.84 5.56
C ALA A 14 -3.35 -2.20 5.95
N ILE A 15 -2.34 -3.04 6.17
CA ILE A 15 -1.01 -2.66 6.65
C ILE A 15 0.01 -3.16 5.60
N GLY A 16 -0.21 -2.85 4.32
CA GLY A 16 0.70 -3.29 3.28
C GLY A 16 0.12 -3.33 1.88
N ILE A 17 0.75 -2.61 0.96
CA ILE A 17 0.58 -2.75 -0.48
C ILE A 17 1.73 -3.61 -1.01
N HIS A 18 1.38 -4.72 -1.64
CA HIS A 18 2.33 -5.65 -2.26
C HIS A 18 2.91 -5.11 -3.58
N ALA A 19 4.08 -5.61 -3.98
CA ALA A 19 4.79 -5.25 -5.21
C ALA A 19 3.91 -5.21 -6.46
N ARG A 20 3.08 -6.25 -6.69
CA ARG A 20 2.15 -6.30 -7.84
C ARG A 20 1.12 -5.16 -7.85
N SER A 21 0.69 -4.69 -6.69
CA SER A 21 -0.22 -3.56 -6.60
C SER A 21 0.50 -2.23 -6.84
N LEU A 22 1.78 -2.12 -6.48
CA LEU A 22 2.62 -0.96 -6.81
C LEU A 22 2.87 -0.87 -8.33
N GLU A 23 3.00 -1.99 -9.03
CA GLU A 23 3.06 -2.01 -10.50
C GLU A 23 1.79 -1.41 -11.12
N LEU A 24 0.59 -1.73 -10.58
CA LEU A 24 -0.66 -1.10 -11.03
C LEU A 24 -0.67 0.42 -10.77
N PHE A 25 -0.05 0.89 -9.68
CA PHE A 25 0.07 2.32 -9.42
C PHE A 25 1.01 3.02 -10.40
N GLN A 26 2.01 2.31 -10.92
CA GLN A 26 2.84 2.80 -12.02
C GLN A 26 2.02 2.95 -13.29
N ASP A 27 1.21 1.95 -13.65
CA ASP A 27 0.31 2.01 -14.81
C ASP A 27 -0.70 3.16 -14.69
N LEU A 28 -1.16 3.45 -13.46
CA LEU A 28 -2.05 4.56 -13.16
C LEU A 28 -1.35 5.92 -13.05
N SER A 29 -0.02 5.97 -13.15
CA SER A 29 0.81 7.18 -12.98
C SER A 29 0.63 7.84 -11.59
N ILE A 30 0.49 7.03 -10.56
CA ILE A 30 0.38 7.47 -9.16
C ILE A 30 1.47 6.89 -8.25
N ILE A 31 2.42 6.14 -8.81
CA ILE A 31 3.45 5.44 -8.05
C ILE A 31 4.29 6.39 -7.19
N ASP A 32 4.75 7.52 -7.72
CA ASP A 32 5.60 8.46 -6.95
C ASP A 32 4.87 8.98 -5.71
N ARG A 33 3.60 9.37 -5.88
CA ARG A 33 2.73 9.80 -4.77
C ARG A 33 2.49 8.69 -3.75
N ALA A 34 2.38 7.44 -4.19
CA ALA A 34 2.24 6.29 -3.30
C ALA A 34 3.54 5.98 -2.54
N LEU A 35 4.71 6.14 -3.19
CA LEU A 35 6.00 5.99 -2.55
C LEU A 35 6.24 7.12 -1.54
N GLU A 36 5.94 8.37 -1.85
CA GLU A 36 6.11 9.49 -0.90
C GLU A 36 5.28 9.31 0.38
N ARG A 37 4.06 8.75 0.27
CA ARG A 37 3.13 8.59 1.41
C ARG A 37 3.31 7.29 2.19
N GLY A 38 3.93 6.26 1.61
CA GLY A 38 4.04 4.93 2.21
C GLY A 38 5.36 4.68 2.95
N GLN A 39 5.31 4.01 4.10
CA GLN A 39 6.49 3.55 4.84
C GLN A 39 7.10 2.31 4.20
N ILE A 40 8.43 2.16 4.25
CA ILE A 40 9.13 1.00 3.69
C ILE A 40 9.14 -0.13 4.72
N GLU A 41 8.46 -1.23 4.41
CA GLU A 41 8.52 -2.48 5.15
C GLU A 41 9.59 -3.38 4.53
N LYS A 42 10.68 -3.61 5.27
CA LYS A 42 11.81 -4.45 4.80
C LYS A 42 11.62 -5.93 5.13
N GLY A 43 10.70 -6.24 6.03
CA GLY A 43 10.54 -7.57 6.56
C GLY A 43 9.77 -7.59 7.87
N ALA A 44 9.38 -8.78 8.30
CA ALA A 44 8.64 -8.98 9.53
C ALA A 44 9.40 -9.92 10.47
N LEU A 45 9.46 -9.56 11.75
CA LEU A 45 9.96 -10.41 12.83
C LEU A 45 8.78 -10.87 13.69
N MET A 46 8.65 -12.18 13.89
CA MET A 46 7.63 -12.76 14.78
C MET A 46 8.29 -13.43 15.97
N TYR A 47 7.90 -13.02 17.18
CA TYR A 47 8.44 -13.53 18.44
C TYR A 47 7.39 -14.31 19.24
N SER A 48 7.86 -15.29 20.02
CA SER A 48 7.10 -15.89 21.12
C SER A 48 7.86 -15.67 22.42
N GLY A 49 7.37 -14.70 23.22
CA GLY A 49 8.15 -14.15 24.32
C GLY A 49 9.43 -13.52 23.80
N GLU A 50 10.57 -13.96 24.31
CA GLU A 50 11.90 -13.48 23.88
C GLU A 50 12.49 -14.28 22.71
N HIS A 51 11.81 -15.33 22.24
CA HIS A 51 12.32 -16.19 21.18
C HIS A 51 11.85 -15.72 19.81
N LEU A 52 12.79 -15.43 18.91
CA LEU A 52 12.49 -15.18 17.50
C LEU A 52 12.05 -16.50 16.85
N LEU A 53 10.83 -16.53 16.32
CA LEU A 53 10.28 -17.69 15.63
C LEU A 53 10.42 -17.58 14.11
N VAL A 54 10.24 -16.37 13.57
CA VAL A 54 10.27 -16.13 12.12
C VAL A 54 10.96 -14.80 11.83
N ASP A 55 11.89 -14.82 10.89
CA ASP A 55 12.49 -13.66 10.24
C ASP A 55 12.19 -13.72 8.74
N ILE A 56 11.31 -12.84 8.27
CA ILE A 56 10.96 -12.74 6.85
C ILE A 56 11.59 -11.48 6.29
N ARG A 57 12.44 -11.64 5.27
CA ARG A 57 12.95 -10.54 4.45
C ARG A 57 12.00 -10.33 3.26
N LEU A 58 11.37 -9.16 3.20
CA LEU A 58 10.46 -8.78 2.11
C LEU A 58 11.16 -7.93 1.04
N ASP A 59 12.43 -7.59 1.25
CA ASP A 59 13.23 -6.69 0.41
C ASP A 59 14.10 -7.39 -0.65
N LYS A 60 13.94 -8.71 -0.83
CA LYS A 60 14.77 -9.52 -1.75
C LYS A 60 13.95 -10.24 -2.82
N HIS A 61 13.48 -9.50 -3.83
CA HIS A 61 12.88 -10.07 -5.03
C HIS A 61 13.29 -9.28 -6.28
N ASP A 62 13.33 -9.94 -7.44
CA ASP A 62 13.66 -9.34 -8.73
C ASP A 62 12.42 -8.65 -9.32
N ALA A 63 11.99 -7.56 -8.67
CA ALA A 63 10.79 -6.79 -9.04
C ALA A 63 11.12 -5.28 -9.06
N PRO A 64 10.40 -4.46 -9.87
CA PRO A 64 10.63 -3.01 -9.94
C PRO A 64 10.42 -2.30 -8.60
N TYR A 65 9.50 -2.82 -7.77
CA TYR A 65 9.23 -2.36 -6.39
C TYR A 65 9.30 -3.55 -5.44
N PRO A 66 10.51 -4.02 -5.06
CA PRO A 66 10.71 -5.24 -4.29
C PRO A 66 10.52 -4.97 -2.79
N MET A 67 9.40 -4.34 -2.44
CA MET A 67 9.10 -3.94 -1.07
C MET A 67 7.60 -3.99 -0.82
N LEU A 68 7.24 -4.34 0.41
CA LEU A 68 5.93 -4.03 0.93
C LEU A 68 5.96 -2.52 1.28
N ARG A 69 4.97 -1.76 0.83
CA ARG A 69 4.78 -0.39 1.32
C ARG A 69 3.58 -0.34 2.23
N ASP A 70 3.82 0.07 3.47
CA ASP A 70 2.73 0.36 4.39
C ASP A 70 2.13 1.70 4.00
N LEU A 71 1.08 1.60 3.21
CA LEU A 71 0.18 2.70 2.92
C LEU A 71 -1.17 2.31 3.51
N GLU A 72 -1.62 3.10 4.48
CA GLU A 72 -2.93 2.90 5.08
C GLU A 72 -4.03 2.85 4.02
N GLN A 73 -5.06 2.05 4.29
CA GLN A 73 -6.19 1.90 3.37
C GLN A 73 -6.79 3.27 2.98
N THR A 74 -6.97 4.17 3.96
CA THR A 74 -7.50 5.52 3.74
C THR A 74 -6.62 6.35 2.81
N GLN A 75 -5.29 6.26 2.95
CA GLN A 75 -4.36 6.96 2.06
C GLN A 75 -4.40 6.40 0.64
N THR A 76 -4.57 5.09 0.52
CA THR A 76 -4.73 4.38 -0.76
C THR A 76 -6.00 4.82 -1.47
N GLU A 77 -7.14 4.81 -0.77
CA GLU A 77 -8.44 5.26 -1.29
C GLU A 77 -8.37 6.71 -1.75
N ARG A 78 -7.73 7.58 -0.94
CA ARG A 78 -7.54 8.99 -1.30
C ARG A 78 -6.73 9.16 -2.59
N LEU A 79 -5.63 8.42 -2.73
CA LEU A 79 -4.78 8.43 -3.93
C LEU A 79 -5.55 8.02 -5.19
N LEU A 80 -6.38 6.98 -5.07
CA LEU A 80 -7.20 6.50 -6.19
C LEU A 80 -8.34 7.46 -6.53
N MET A 81 -8.96 8.10 -5.53
CA MET A 81 -9.99 9.12 -5.74
C MET A 81 -9.42 10.39 -6.40
N GLU A 82 -8.25 10.86 -5.95
CA GLU A 82 -7.52 11.95 -6.60
C GLU A 82 -7.30 11.62 -8.09
N ARG A 83 -6.82 10.41 -8.38
CA ARG A 83 -6.58 9.97 -9.76
C ARG A 83 -7.85 9.84 -10.60
N LEU A 84 -8.94 9.33 -10.02
CA LEU A 84 -10.23 9.22 -10.69
C LEU A 84 -10.75 10.61 -11.09
N ALA A 85 -10.63 11.59 -10.20
CA ALA A 85 -11.03 12.97 -10.47
C ALA A 85 -10.20 13.61 -11.59
N GLU A 86 -8.88 13.39 -11.60
CA GLU A 86 -7.98 13.84 -12.69
C GLU A 86 -8.38 13.28 -14.07
N LEU A 87 -8.92 12.05 -14.10
CA LEU A 87 -9.41 11.39 -15.31
C LEU A 87 -10.84 11.80 -15.69
N GLY A 88 -11.46 12.74 -14.98
CA GLY A 88 -12.82 13.25 -15.23
C GLY A 88 -13.94 12.40 -14.66
N GLY A 89 -13.61 11.38 -13.86
CA GLY A 89 -14.57 10.58 -13.10
C GLY A 89 -15.12 11.34 -11.90
N ARG A 90 -16.33 10.96 -11.47
CA ARG A 90 -17.01 11.44 -10.26
C ARG A 90 -17.72 10.26 -9.64
#